data_AF-A0A8J6R371-F1
#
_entry.id   AF-A0A8J6R371-F1
#
_cell.length_a   1.000
_cell.length_b   1.000
_cell.length_c   1.000
_cell.angle_alpha   90.00
_cell.angle_beta   90.00
_cell.angle_gamma   90.00
#
_symmetry.space_group_name_H-M   'P 1'
#
loop_
_entity.id
_entity.type
_entity.pdbx_description
1 polymer ?
#
loop_
_entity_poly.entity_id
_entity_poly.type
_entity_poly.pdbx_seq_one_letter_code
_entity_poly.pdbx_strand_id
1 'polypeptide(L)'
;MTPPPGEDLTTSELYDLIRAFGYPLERVSYAEWRTRLLEPAPSNPLYPLLPLLTEQVHENQTLIELYQHCPDYDCSNTQQGLVGTSIAFSSIRCRIVETYLPYFVQSGFLDGPCGG
;
A
#
# COMPACT_ATOMS: atom_id res chain seq x y z
N MET A 1 -8.19 -3.39 12.06
CA MET A 1 -7.50 -4.60 12.55
C MET A 1 -6.02 -4.32 12.35
N THR A 2 -5.31 -3.88 13.40
CA THR A 2 -3.85 -3.75 13.27
C THR A 2 -3.27 -5.15 13.43
N PRO A 3 -2.45 -5.61 12.47
CA PRO A 3 -1.64 -6.81 12.61
C PRO A 3 -0.89 -6.83 13.96
N PRO A 4 -0.52 -8.02 14.45
CA PRO A 4 0.44 -8.13 15.55
C PRO A 4 1.71 -7.31 15.25
N PRO A 5 2.39 -6.74 16.27
CA PRO A 5 3.66 -6.07 16.09
C PRO A 5 4.66 -6.97 15.34
N GLY A 6 5.11 -6.54 14.16
CA GLY A 6 6.00 -7.31 13.27
C GLY A 6 5.32 -7.96 12.05
N GLU A 7 4.00 -7.87 11.93
CA GLU A 7 3.24 -8.29 10.74
C GLU A 7 2.67 -7.12 9.94
N ASP A 8 2.81 -5.90 10.45
CA ASP A 8 2.54 -4.66 9.72
C ASP A 8 3.49 -4.50 8.56
N LEU A 9 2.93 -4.15 7.41
CA LEU A 9 3.70 -3.84 6.21
C LEU A 9 3.84 -2.33 6.09
N THR A 10 5.07 -1.84 6.22
CA THR A 10 5.36 -0.44 5.96
C THR A 10 5.30 -0.12 4.46
N THR A 11 5.09 1.15 4.11
CA THR A 11 5.14 1.60 2.70
C THR A 11 6.50 1.29 2.06
N SER A 12 7.59 1.40 2.83
CA SER A 12 8.94 1.08 2.37
C SER A 12 9.12 -0.41 2.04
N GLU A 13 8.58 -1.30 2.87
CA GLU A 13 8.61 -2.74 2.63
C GLU A 13 7.71 -3.12 1.45
N LEU A 14 6.51 -2.55 1.33
CA LEU A 14 5.65 -2.74 0.17
C LEU A 14 6.38 -2.39 -1.14
N TYR A 15 7.08 -1.26 -1.13
CA TYR A 15 7.89 -0.83 -2.26
C TYR A 15 8.99 -1.84 -2.61
N ASP A 16 9.70 -2.37 -1.60
CA ASP A 16 10.74 -3.38 -1.82
C ASP A 16 10.18 -4.69 -2.38
N LEU A 17 8.99 -5.10 -1.93
CA LEU A 17 8.30 -6.29 -2.46
C LEU A 17 7.93 -6.11 -3.94
N ILE A 18 7.39 -4.95 -4.32
CA ILE A 18 7.01 -4.66 -5.72
C ILE A 18 8.25 -4.60 -6.63
N ARG A 19 9.36 -4.05 -6.14
CA ARG A 19 10.64 -4.07 -6.87
C ARG A 19 11.22 -5.47 -6.99
N ALA A 20 11.20 -6.25 -5.92
CA ALA A 20 11.67 -7.64 -5.95
C ALA A 20 10.85 -8.52 -6.90
N PHE A 21 9.56 -8.18 -7.09
CA PHE A 21 8.70 -8.81 -8.09
C PHE A 21 9.06 -8.45 -9.54
N GLY A 22 9.82 -7.37 -9.76
CA GLY A 22 10.39 -7.01 -11.07
C GLY A 22 9.97 -5.65 -11.64
N TYR A 23 9.15 -4.88 -10.93
CA TYR A 23 8.76 -3.54 -11.42
C TYR A 23 9.88 -2.51 -11.19
N PRO A 24 10.21 -1.67 -12.19
CA PRO A 24 11.28 -0.69 -12.11
C PRO A 24 10.81 0.58 -11.37
N LEU A 25 10.57 0.46 -10.07
CA LEU A 25 10.24 1.63 -9.25
C LEU A 25 11.50 2.44 -8.88
N GLU A 26 11.37 3.76 -8.87
CA GLU A 26 12.38 4.72 -8.38
C GLU A 26 11.97 5.22 -6.97
N ARG A 27 12.93 5.35 -6.04
CA ARG A 27 12.67 5.91 -4.70
C ARG A 27 12.94 7.41 -4.75
N VAL A 28 11.92 8.18 -4.45
CA VAL A 28 12.00 9.65 -4.33
C VAL A 28 11.35 10.10 -3.02
N SER A 29 11.59 11.34 -2.63
CA SER A 29 10.87 11.92 -1.50
C SER A 29 9.37 12.03 -1.81
N TYR A 30 8.52 12.01 -0.78
CA TYR A 30 7.08 12.17 -0.97
C TYR A 30 6.72 13.51 -1.64
N ALA A 31 7.43 14.59 -1.28
CA ALA A 31 7.27 15.90 -1.90
C ALA A 31 7.60 15.85 -3.41
N GLU A 32 8.71 15.22 -3.77
CA GLU A 32 9.11 15.05 -5.18
C GLU A 32 8.12 14.18 -5.96
N TRP A 33 7.67 13.06 -5.37
CA TRP A 33 6.64 12.22 -5.96
C TRP A 33 5.35 13.01 -6.24
N ARG A 34 4.90 13.85 -5.30
CA ARG A 34 3.74 14.73 -5.48
C ARG A 34 3.94 15.74 -6.59
N THR A 35 5.13 16.34 -6.69
CA THR A 35 5.46 17.26 -7.80
C THR A 35 5.35 16.56 -9.15
N ARG A 36 5.95 15.37 -9.30
CA ARG A 36 5.87 14.57 -10.53
C ARG A 36 4.43 14.13 -10.85
N LEU A 37 3.64 13.81 -9.82
CA LEU A 37 2.23 13.42 -9.99
C LEU A 37 1.36 14.55 -10.55
N LEU A 38 1.66 15.80 -10.21
CA LEU A 38 0.92 17.00 -10.62
C LEU A 38 1.27 17.47 -12.04
N GLU A 39 2.31 16.92 -12.66
CA GLU A 39 2.62 17.21 -14.06
C GLU A 39 1.45 16.75 -14.95
N PRO A 40 1.05 17.54 -15.97
CA PRO A 40 -0.07 17.19 -16.83
C PRO A 40 0.11 15.85 -17.55
N ALA A 41 -0.51 14.81 -17.00
CA ALA A 41 -0.56 13.47 -17.57
C ALA A 41 -2.01 12.97 -17.56
N PRO A 42 -2.84 13.33 -18.56
CA PRO A 42 -4.27 13.00 -18.59
C PRO A 42 -4.57 11.49 -18.54
N SER A 43 -3.60 10.66 -18.91
CA SER A 43 -3.68 9.20 -18.85
C SER A 43 -3.29 8.63 -17.48
N ASN A 44 -2.87 9.45 -16.52
CA ASN A 44 -2.47 8.97 -15.21
C ASN A 44 -3.71 8.48 -14.44
N PRO A 45 -3.79 7.20 -14.06
CA PRO A 45 -4.94 6.65 -13.36
C PRO A 45 -5.18 7.28 -11.98
N LEU A 46 -4.21 8.02 -11.43
CA LEU A 46 -4.35 8.76 -10.17
C LEU A 46 -5.05 10.11 -10.31
N TYR A 47 -5.34 10.58 -11.52
CA TYR A 47 -5.98 11.89 -11.74
C TYR A 47 -7.29 12.07 -10.94
N PRO A 48 -8.22 11.10 -10.89
CA PRO A 48 -9.44 11.21 -10.08
C PRO A 48 -9.20 11.27 -8.56
N LEU A 49 -8.01 10.85 -8.10
CA LEU A 49 -7.64 10.81 -6.69
C LEU A 49 -6.81 12.04 -6.26
N LEU A 50 -6.48 12.95 -7.18
CA LEU A 50 -5.71 14.16 -6.89
C LEU A 50 -6.25 14.96 -5.70
N PRO A 51 -7.58 15.17 -5.53
CA PRO A 51 -8.11 15.88 -4.37
C PRO A 51 -7.61 15.33 -3.03
N LEU A 52 -7.51 14.00 -2.90
CA LEU A 52 -7.04 13.35 -1.66
C LEU A 52 -5.55 13.63 -1.36
N LEU A 53 -4.77 13.88 -2.41
CA LEU A 53 -3.32 14.02 -2.40
C LEU A 53 -2.86 15.48 -2.42
N THR A 54 -3.75 16.43 -2.71
CA THR A 54 -3.39 17.83 -2.96
C THR A 54 -4.18 18.81 -2.13
N GLU A 55 -5.46 18.55 -1.85
CA GLU A 55 -6.29 19.47 -1.08
C GLU A 55 -5.91 19.42 0.39
N GLN A 56 -5.64 20.59 0.95
CA GLN A 56 -5.39 20.74 2.38
C GLN A 56 -6.73 20.73 3.11
N VAL A 57 -6.93 19.72 3.94
CA VAL A 57 -8.20 19.49 4.64
C VAL A 57 -8.14 19.90 6.11
N HIS A 58 -6.96 19.84 6.74
CA HIS A 58 -6.76 20.25 8.13
C HIS A 58 -5.28 20.59 8.38
N GLU A 59 -4.99 21.69 9.08
CA GLU A 59 -3.63 22.06 9.52
C GLU A 59 -2.55 22.00 8.41
N ASN A 60 -2.89 22.40 7.18
CA ASN A 60 -2.06 22.31 5.97
C ASN A 60 -1.70 20.87 5.53
N GLN A 61 -2.34 19.85 6.10
CA GLN A 61 -2.21 18.46 5.71
C GLN A 61 -3.30 18.06 4.71
N THR A 62 -2.94 17.20 3.76
CA THR A 62 -3.89 16.54 2.88
C THR A 62 -4.58 15.37 3.56
N LEU A 63 -5.63 14.84 2.92
CA LEU A 63 -6.34 13.69 3.49
C LEU A 63 -5.38 12.52 3.72
N ILE A 64 -4.52 12.19 2.75
CA ILE A 64 -3.55 11.10 2.90
C ILE A 64 -2.53 11.37 4.01
N GLU A 65 -2.10 12.62 4.19
CA GLU A 65 -1.16 12.99 5.25
C GLU A 65 -1.78 12.84 6.64
N LEU A 66 -3.07 13.16 6.81
CA LEU A 66 -3.78 12.95 8.08
C LEU A 66 -3.85 11.47 8.47
N TYR A 67 -4.03 10.57 7.49
CA TYR A 67 -4.13 9.13 7.75
C TYR A 67 -2.77 8.46 7.99
N GLN A 68 -1.64 9.18 7.92
CA GLN A 68 -0.32 8.58 8.24
C GLN A 68 -0.14 8.27 9.74
N HIS A 69 -0.94 8.88 10.61
CA HIS A 69 -0.85 8.71 12.06
C HIS A 69 -2.07 8.02 12.64
N CYS A 70 -2.59 7.00 11.94
CA CYS A 70 -3.65 6.17 12.51
C CYS A 70 -3.18 5.49 13.80
N PRO A 71 -4.06 5.38 14.81
CA PRO A 71 -3.73 4.70 16.04
C PRO A 71 -3.56 3.20 15.78
N ASP A 72 -2.66 2.57 16.56
CA ASP A 72 -2.57 1.13 16.63
C ASP A 72 -3.81 0.56 17.34
N TYR A 73 -4.41 -0.46 16.75
CA TYR A 73 -5.55 -1.18 17.32
C TYR A 73 -5.06 -2.45 18.02
N ASP A 74 -5.38 -2.60 19.30
CA ASP A 74 -5.17 -3.86 20.00
C ASP A 74 -6.16 -4.94 19.50
N CYS A 75 -5.62 -6.10 19.13
CA CYS A 75 -6.41 -7.25 18.68
C CYS A 75 -6.37 -8.44 19.67
N SER A 76 -5.85 -8.25 20.89
CA SER A 76 -5.67 -9.32 21.88
C SER A 76 -6.97 -10.09 22.19
N ASN A 77 -8.10 -9.39 22.36
CA ASN A 77 -9.40 -10.03 22.62
C ASN A 77 -9.88 -10.89 21.45
N THR A 78 -9.64 -10.42 20.21
CA THR A 78 -9.98 -11.20 19.01
C THR A 78 -9.11 -12.44 18.92
N GLN A 79 -7.80 -12.32 19.16
CA GLN A 79 -6.89 -13.47 19.16
C GLN A 79 -7.30 -14.51 20.21
N GLN A 80 -7.62 -14.06 21.43
CA GLN A 80 -8.07 -14.95 22.50
C GLN A 80 -9.39 -15.65 22.15
N GLY A 81 -10.35 -14.92 21.57
CA GLY A 81 -11.64 -15.48 21.15
C GLY A 81 -11.53 -16.49 20.00
N LEU A 82 -10.45 -16.45 19.21
CA LEU A 82 -10.20 -17.37 18.10
C LEU A 82 -9.39 -18.61 18.49
N VAL A 83 -8.91 -18.73 19.74
CA VAL A 83 -8.19 -19.90 20.22
C VAL A 83 -9.07 -21.16 20.08
N GLY A 84 -8.51 -22.21 19.47
CA GLY A 84 -9.22 -23.46 19.21
C GLY A 84 -10.05 -23.48 17.92
N THR A 85 -10.08 -22.37 17.16
CA THR A 85 -10.63 -22.33 15.80
C THR A 85 -9.54 -22.61 14.76
N SER A 86 -9.95 -22.87 13.52
CA SER A 86 -9.05 -22.95 12.36
C SER A 86 -8.77 -21.59 11.71
N ILE A 87 -9.28 -20.49 12.28
CA ILE A 87 -9.13 -19.15 11.73
C ILE A 87 -7.74 -18.63 12.11
N ALA A 88 -6.87 -18.50 11.11
CA ALA A 88 -5.51 -17.98 11.28
C ALA A 88 -5.35 -16.66 10.52
N PHE A 89 -4.61 -15.73 11.11
CA PHE A 89 -4.16 -14.54 10.40
C PHE A 89 -2.98 -14.93 9.49
N SER A 90 -3.02 -14.50 8.23
CA SER A 90 -1.89 -14.72 7.32
C SER A 90 -1.21 -13.39 7.07
N SER A 91 0.13 -13.38 7.14
CA SER A 91 0.92 -12.19 6.86
C SER A 91 0.57 -11.60 5.48
N ILE A 92 0.29 -10.30 5.47
CA ILE A 92 0.01 -9.54 4.25
C ILE A 92 1.19 -9.58 3.27
N ARG A 93 2.42 -9.68 3.79
CA ARG A 93 3.66 -9.75 3.01
C ARG A 93 3.66 -10.93 2.04
N CYS A 94 3.37 -12.13 2.54
CA CYS A 94 3.28 -13.34 1.71
C CYS A 94 2.17 -13.21 0.67
N ARG A 95 1.00 -12.70 1.07
CA ARG A 95 -0.16 -12.53 0.16
C ARG A 95 0.14 -11.59 -1.01
N ILE A 96 0.92 -10.53 -0.79
CA ILE A 96 1.30 -9.60 -1.87
C ILE A 96 2.13 -10.29 -2.94
N VAL A 97 3.17 -11.03 -2.52
CA VAL A 97 4.12 -11.65 -3.45
C VAL A 97 3.55 -12.91 -4.10
N GLU A 98 2.89 -13.75 -3.32
CA GLU A 98 2.45 -15.09 -3.77
C GLU A 98 1.06 -15.07 -4.41
N THR A 99 0.26 -14.04 -4.17
CA THR A 99 -1.14 -14.01 -4.62
C THR A 99 -1.46 -12.74 -5.40
N TYR A 100 -1.35 -11.56 -4.81
CA TYR A 100 -1.91 -10.34 -5.41
C TYR A 100 -1.16 -9.88 -6.65
N LEU A 101 0.17 -9.75 -6.61
CA LEU A 101 0.95 -9.32 -7.78
C LEU A 101 0.83 -10.34 -8.95
N PRO A 102 0.99 -11.66 -8.74
CA PRO A 102 0.75 -12.65 -9.80
C PRO A 102 -0.67 -12.58 -10.38
N TYR A 103 -1.69 -12.46 -9.53
CA TYR A 103 -3.08 -12.39 -9.96
C TYR A 103 -3.37 -11.12 -10.78
N PHE A 104 -2.84 -9.96 -10.37
CA PHE A 104 -3.03 -8.72 -11.11
C PHE A 104 -2.35 -8.75 -12.49
N VAL A 105 -1.20 -9.40 -12.62
CA VAL A 105 -0.58 -9.65 -13.92
C VAL A 105 -1.42 -10.63 -14.75
N GLN A 106 -1.81 -11.77 -14.16
CA GLN A 106 -2.57 -12.81 -14.87
C GLN A 106 -3.94 -12.32 -15.36
N SER A 107 -4.59 -11.44 -14.60
CA SER A 107 -5.89 -10.84 -14.95
C SER A 107 -5.77 -9.70 -15.97
N GLY A 108 -4.56 -9.25 -16.30
CA GLY A 108 -4.32 -8.09 -17.16
C GLY A 108 -4.66 -6.75 -16.50
N PHE A 109 -4.78 -6.71 -15.17
CA PHE A 109 -4.96 -5.46 -14.43
C PHE A 109 -3.66 -4.66 -14.34
N LEU A 110 -2.54 -5.36 -14.12
CA LEU A 110 -1.20 -4.81 -14.26
C LEU A 110 -0.53 -5.41 -15.48
N ASP A 111 0.20 -4.59 -16.23
CA ASP A 111 1.17 -5.10 -17.18
C ASP A 111 2.21 -5.95 -16.46
N GLY A 112 2.72 -6.98 -17.11
CA GLY A 112 3.83 -7.77 -16.57
C GLY A 112 5.04 -6.87 -16.26
N PRO A 113 5.85 -7.21 -15.25
CA PRO A 113 7.08 -6.46 -14.97
C PRO A 113 7.93 -6.40 -16.25
N CYS A 114 8.48 -5.21 -16.57
CA CYS A 114 9.28 -5.00 -17.79
C CYS A 114 10.48 -5.95 -17.81
N GLY A 115 10.31 -7.09 -18.48
CA GLY A 115 11.18 -8.26 -18.38
C GLY A 115 10.68 -9.43 -19.23
N GLY A 116 10.45 -9.14 -20.52
CA GLY A 116 10.28 -10.06 -21.64
C GLY A 116 10.67 -9.35 -22.92
#